data_AF-A0A6J4NW29-F1
#
_entry.id   AF-A0A6J4NW29-F1
#
_cell.length_a   1.000
_cell.length_b   1.000
_cell.length_c   1.000
_cell.angle_alpha   90.00
_cell.angle_beta   90.00
_cell.angle_gamma   90.00
#
_symmetry.space_group_name_H-M   'P 1'
#
loop_
_entity.id
_entity.type
_entity.pdbx_description
1 polymer ?
#
loop_
_entity_poly.entity_id
_entity_poly.type
_entity_poly.pdbx_seq_one_letter_code
_entity_poly.pdbx_strand_id
1 'polypeptide(L)'
;MFPQRLDSPLAYDIAKAMMDGFNRHYQLFRTESARAKHRFETADWHGQQRAQRERIEFYDLRVKEASMRLEKEFKAHEQPMEVWQQVKLHY
;
A
#
# COMPACT_ATOMS: atom_id res chain seq x y z
N MET A 1 10.44 24.80 3.36
CA MET A 1 9.87 25.64 2.30
C MET A 1 8.85 24.80 1.54
N PHE A 2 7.75 25.34 1.05
CA PHE A 2 6.78 24.58 0.24
C PHE A 2 7.30 24.51 -1.22
N PRO A 3 7.11 23.40 -1.97
CA PRO A 3 7.59 23.31 -3.35
C PRO A 3 6.94 24.39 -4.22
N GLN A 4 7.73 25.18 -4.93
CA GLN A 4 7.22 26.17 -5.88
C GLN A 4 6.87 25.55 -7.24
N ARG A 5 7.41 24.37 -7.55
CA ARG A 5 7.19 23.59 -8.77
C ARG A 5 7.23 22.09 -8.45
N LEU A 6 6.55 21.30 -9.28
CA LEU A 6 6.52 19.82 -9.23
C LEU A 6 7.29 19.28 -10.45
N ASP A 7 8.61 19.25 -10.35
CA ASP A 7 9.50 18.96 -11.47
C ASP A 7 10.48 17.82 -11.18
N SER A 8 10.38 17.15 -10.03
CA SER A 8 11.16 15.96 -9.71
C SER A 8 10.51 14.69 -10.29
N PRO A 9 11.08 14.07 -11.34
CA PRO A 9 10.55 12.80 -11.87
C PRO A 9 10.66 11.68 -10.83
N LEU A 10 11.70 11.73 -10.00
CA LEU A 10 11.89 10.82 -8.86
C LEU A 10 10.73 10.91 -7.86
N ALA A 11 10.26 12.13 -7.54
CA ALA A 11 9.14 12.30 -6.63
C ALA A 11 7.84 11.71 -7.20
N TYR A 12 7.61 11.87 -8.50
CA TYR A 12 6.49 11.25 -9.21
C TYR A 12 6.57 9.71 -9.17
N ASP A 13 7.74 9.14 -9.45
CA ASP A 13 7.94 7.69 -9.46
C ASP A 13 7.75 7.06 -8.07
N ILE A 14 8.23 7.73 -7.01
CA ILE A 14 7.99 7.31 -5.62
C ILE A 14 6.48 7.36 -5.31
N ALA A 15 5.78 8.43 -5.66
CA ALA A 15 4.34 8.57 -5.42
C ALA A 15 3.55 7.45 -6.15
N LYS A 16 3.90 7.17 -7.40
CA LYS A 16 3.32 6.06 -8.16
C LYS A 16 3.59 4.70 -7.50
N ALA A 17 4.82 4.45 -7.04
CA ALA A 17 5.18 3.22 -6.36
C ALA A 17 4.42 3.04 -5.02
N MET A 18 4.20 4.13 -4.28
CA MET A 18 3.34 4.13 -3.10
C MET A 18 1.89 3.77 -3.46
N MET A 19 1.34 4.38 -4.52
CA MET A 19 -0.04 4.15 -4.97
C MET A 19 -0.24 2.71 -5.44
N ASP A 20 0.75 2.14 -6.14
CA ASP A 20 0.76 0.73 -6.52
C ASP A 20 0.72 -0.20 -5.30
N GLY A 21 1.48 0.12 -4.25
CA GLY A 21 1.48 -0.61 -2.99
C GLY A 21 0.11 -0.60 -2.31
N PHE A 22 -0.54 0.57 -2.25
CA PHE A 22 -1.89 0.72 -1.74
C PHE A 22 -2.91 -0.07 -2.57
N ASN A 23 -2.89 0.09 -3.90
CA ASN A 23 -3.79 -0.61 -4.80
C ASN A 23 -3.68 -2.13 -4.69
N ARG A 24 -2.45 -2.65 -4.54
CA ARG A 24 -2.22 -4.08 -4.30
C ARG A 24 -2.87 -4.55 -3.00
N HIS A 25 -2.70 -3.81 -1.90
CA HIS A 25 -3.38 -4.14 -0.64
C HIS A 25 -4.90 -4.13 -0.82
N TYR A 26 -5.43 -3.08 -1.45
CA TYR A 26 -6.87 -2.92 -1.65
C TYR A 26 -7.47 -4.05 -2.50
N GLN A 27 -6.78 -4.49 -3.56
CA GLN A 27 -7.19 -5.63 -4.39
C GLN A 27 -7.27 -6.94 -3.58
N LEU A 28 -6.26 -7.23 -2.75
CA LEU A 28 -6.24 -8.43 -1.90
C LEU A 28 -7.39 -8.39 -0.88
N PHE A 29 -7.58 -7.24 -0.23
CA PHE A 29 -8.67 -7.01 0.71
C PHE A 29 -10.05 -7.22 0.07
N ARG A 30 -10.26 -6.69 -1.14
CA ARG A 30 -11.50 -6.86 -1.90
C ARG A 30 -11.72 -8.31 -2.31
N THR A 31 -10.66 -9.01 -2.72
CA THR A 31 -10.71 -10.43 -3.09
C THR A 31 -11.14 -11.30 -1.91
N GLU A 32 -10.54 -11.09 -0.73
CA GLU A 32 -10.94 -11.84 0.47
C GLU A 32 -12.36 -11.48 0.94
N SER A 33 -12.74 -10.20 0.85
CA SER A 33 -14.11 -9.78 1.19
C SER A 33 -15.16 -10.42 0.28
N ALA A 34 -14.87 -10.60 -1.01
CA ALA A 34 -15.79 -11.22 -1.96
C ALA A 34 -16.09 -12.70 -1.63
N ARG A 35 -15.18 -13.39 -0.94
CA ARG A 35 -15.34 -14.80 -0.54
C ARG A 35 -16.22 -14.97 0.70
N ALA A 36 -16.52 -13.91 1.44
CA ALA A 36 -17.27 -13.98 2.70
C ALA A 36 -18.66 -14.61 2.53
N LYS A 37 -19.37 -14.27 1.45
CA LYS A 37 -20.69 -14.86 1.14
C LYS A 37 -20.61 -16.38 0.99
N HIS A 38 -19.63 -16.86 0.22
CA HIS A 38 -19.44 -18.29 0.00
C HIS A 38 -19.17 -19.02 1.33
N ARG A 39 -18.28 -18.50 2.17
CA ARG A 39 -17.99 -19.10 3.49
C ARG A 39 -19.24 -19.15 4.38
N PHE A 40 -20.09 -18.14 4.31
CA PHE A 40 -21.37 -18.15 5.01
C PHE A 40 -22.32 -19.23 4.48
N GLU A 41 -22.48 -19.32 3.16
CA GLU A 41 -23.35 -20.33 2.52
C GLU A 41 -22.90 -21.77 2.78
N THR A 42 -21.59 -21.99 2.93
CA THR A 42 -21.02 -23.30 3.25
C THR A 42 -20.82 -23.55 4.75
N ALA A 43 -21.29 -22.63 5.61
CA ALA A 43 -21.09 -22.68 7.07
C ALA A 43 -19.62 -22.83 7.52
N ASP A 44 -18.68 -22.28 6.75
CA ASP A 44 -17.24 -22.26 7.06
C ASP A 44 -16.91 -21.14 8.07
N TRP A 45 -17.32 -21.34 9.32
CA TRP A 45 -17.13 -20.37 10.40
C TRP A 45 -15.66 -20.15 10.75
N HIS A 46 -14.88 -21.22 10.79
CA HIS A 46 -13.45 -21.14 11.08
C HIS A 46 -12.68 -20.42 9.96
N GLY A 47 -13.02 -20.68 8.70
CA GLY A 47 -12.44 -19.96 7.58
C GLY A 47 -12.84 -18.48 7.57
N GLN A 48 -14.09 -18.15 7.93
CA GLN A 48 -14.50 -16.75 8.04
C GLN A 48 -13.76 -16.02 9.17
N GLN A 49 -13.57 -16.65 10.33
CA GLN A 49 -12.81 -16.06 11.44
C GLN A 49 -11.35 -15.81 11.04
N ARG A 50 -10.72 -16.78 10.38
CA ARG A 50 -9.34 -16.67 9.90
C ARG A 50 -9.19 -15.56 8.85
N ALA A 51 -10.09 -15.52 7.86
CA ALA A 51 -10.07 -14.51 6.80
C ALA A 51 -10.18 -13.08 7.35
N GLN A 52 -10.98 -12.87 8.39
CA GLN A 52 -11.10 -11.55 9.03
C GLN A 52 -9.81 -11.13 9.74
N ARG A 53 -9.13 -12.05 10.43
CA ARG A 53 -7.83 -11.79 11.04
C ARG A 53 -6.79 -11.44 9.98
N GLU A 54 -6.68 -12.29 8.96
CA GLU A 54 -5.71 -12.13 7.87
C GLU A 54 -5.90 -10.80 7.12
N ARG A 55 -7.15 -10.39 6.88
CA ARG A 55 -7.47 -9.12 6.20
C ARG A 55 -6.96 -7.88 6.95
N ILE A 56 -6.88 -7.93 8.28
CA ILE A 56 -6.34 -6.84 9.13
C ILE A 56 -4.82 -6.92 9.18
N GLU A 57 -4.27 -8.10 9.53
CA GLU A 57 -2.82 -8.30 9.66
C GLU A 57 -2.06 -8.08 8.34
N PHE A 58 -2.71 -8.28 7.20
CA PHE A 58 -2.09 -8.03 5.91
C PHE A 58 -1.81 -6.55 5.63
N TYR A 59 -2.47 -5.60 6.29
CA TYR A 59 -2.15 -4.19 6.06
C TYR A 59 -0.69 -3.89 6.43
N ASP A 60 -0.27 -4.26 7.64
CA ASP A 60 1.09 -4.03 8.12
C ASP A 60 2.14 -4.73 7.25
N LEU A 61 1.84 -5.95 6.80
CA LEU A 61 2.70 -6.68 5.86
C LEU A 61 2.84 -5.93 4.54
N ARG A 62 1.75 -5.39 3.97
CA ARG A 62 1.81 -4.64 2.70
C ARG A 62 2.51 -3.30 2.86
N VAL A 63 2.33 -2.60 3.98
CA VAL A 63 3.11 -1.39 4.30
C VAL A 63 4.60 -1.72 4.37
N LYS A 64 4.99 -2.79 5.07
CA LYS A 64 6.39 -3.23 5.16
C LYS A 64 6.97 -3.56 3.78
N GLU A 65 6.24 -4.29 2.94
CA GLU A 65 6.66 -4.58 1.57
C GLU A 65 6.83 -3.32 0.72
N ALA A 66 5.87 -2.39 0.81
CA ALA A 66 5.96 -1.11 0.11
C ALA A 66 7.18 -0.31 0.59
N SER A 67 7.42 -0.20 1.90
CA SER A 67 8.59 0.48 2.46
C SER A 67 9.91 -0.17 2.02
N MET A 68 10.01 -1.51 2.03
CA MET A 68 11.20 -2.21 1.55
C MET A 68 11.45 -1.97 0.06
N ARG A 69 10.38 -1.94 -0.75
CA ARG A 69 10.48 -1.61 -2.18
C ARG A 69 10.99 -0.19 -2.38
N LEU A 70 10.40 0.79 -1.67
CA LEU A 70 10.80 2.19 -1.78
C LEU A 70 12.27 2.39 -1.39
N GLU A 71 12.71 1.70 -0.34
CA GLU A 71 14.11 1.74 0.08
C GLU A 71 15.05 1.13 -0.97
N LYS A 72 14.68 -0.02 -1.53
CA LYS A 72 15.49 -0.71 -2.54
C LYS A 72 15.58 0.07 -3.85
N GLU A 73 14.46 0.59 -4.33
CA GLU A 73 14.36 1.24 -5.66
C GLU A 73 14.79 2.71 -5.63
N PHE A 74 14.55 3.42 -4.53
CA PHE A 74 14.70 4.87 -4.48
C PHE A 74 15.55 5.38 -3.32
N LYS A 75 16.14 4.51 -2.48
CA LYS A 75 16.88 4.95 -1.27
C LYS A 75 16.04 5.88 -0.42
N ALA A 76 14.78 5.50 -0.20
CA ALA A 76 13.77 6.35 0.42
C ALA A 76 14.26 7.07 1.69
N HIS A 77 15.00 6.39 2.57
CA HIS A 77 15.52 7.02 3.79
C HIS A 77 16.57 8.11 3.57
N GLU A 78 17.28 8.08 2.44
CA GLU A 78 18.30 9.06 2.06
C GLU A 78 17.71 10.26 1.29
N GLN A 79 16.45 10.17 0.86
CA GLN A 79 15.84 11.22 0.05
C GLN A 79 15.58 12.50 0.88
N PRO A 80 15.91 13.68 0.35
CA PRO A 80 15.74 14.94 1.07
C PRO A 80 14.25 15.28 1.23
N MET A 81 13.93 16.08 2.25
CA MET A 81 12.55 16.48 2.54
C MET A 81 11.85 17.21 1.37
N GLU A 82 12.61 17.91 0.52
CA GLU A 82 12.09 18.57 -0.67
C GLU A 82 11.49 17.58 -1.68
N VAL A 83 12.10 16.39 -1.83
CA VAL A 83 11.53 15.31 -2.64
C VAL A 83 10.25 14.80 -1.99
N TRP A 84 10.26 14.51 -0.69
CA TRP A 84 9.08 14.02 0.02
C TRP A 84 7.88 14.97 -0.01
N GLN A 85 8.11 16.28 0.02
CA GLN A 85 7.05 17.27 -0.15
C GLN A 85 6.42 17.21 -1.54
N GLN A 86 7.24 17.02 -2.59
CA GLN A 86 6.72 16.80 -3.95
C GLN A 86 6.01 15.45 -4.09
N VAL A 87 6.54 14.37 -3.49
CA VAL A 87 5.89 13.05 -3.45
C VAL A 87 4.48 13.17 -2.90
N LYS A 88 4.31 13.87 -1.78
CA LYS A 88 3.00 14.10 -1.15
C LYS A 88 2.03 14.86 -2.06
N LEU A 89 2.53 15.77 -2.89
CA LEU A 89 1.69 16.54 -3.83
C LEU A 89 1.34 15.74 -5.09
N HIS A 90 2.15 14.74 -5.46
CA HIS A 90 1.86 13.81 -6.55
C HIS A 90 0.95 12.66 -6.16
N TYR A 91 0.97 12.23 -4.90
CA TYR A 91 0.18 11.12 -4.36
C TYR A 91 -1.28 11.49 -4.12
#